data_AF-A0A846BSI0-F1
#
_entry.id   AF-A0A846BSI0-F1
#
_cell.length_a   1.000
_cell.length_b   1.000
_cell.length_c   1.000
_cell.angle_alpha   90.00
_cell.angle_beta   90.00
_cell.angle_gamma   90.00
#
_symmetry.space_group_name_H-M   'P 1'
#
loop_
_entity.id
_entity.type
_entity.pdbx_description
1 polymer ?
#
loop_
_entity_poly.entity_id
_entity_poly.type
_entity_poly.pdbx_seq_one_letter_code
_entity_poly.pdbx_strand_id
1 'polypeptide(L)'
;YQFWAQPNHNPMTPPPHSTGAAVDVTLVDATGTPVDMGSPIDEISPRSYPDYYASEPNKPYHAHRQLLRDVMYSAGFLRHREEWWHFSLGDQMWVWLYNQENSTPKQKARYGRL
;
A
#
# COMPACT_ATOMS: atom_id res chain seq x y z
N TYR A 1 20.96 -7.62 -2.21
CA TYR A 1 19.80 -7.12 -2.97
C TYR A 1 18.57 -7.24 -2.08
N GLN A 2 17.78 -6.18 -1.97
CA GLN A 2 16.50 -6.19 -1.27
C GLN A 2 15.40 -6.19 -2.33
N PHE A 3 14.34 -6.96 -2.12
CA PHE A 3 13.18 -7.04 -3.00
C PHE A 3 11.95 -6.70 -2.16
N TRP A 4 11.04 -5.90 -2.71
CA TRP A 4 9.74 -5.62 -2.09
C TRP A 4 8.86 -6.87 -2.01
N ALA A 5 8.90 -7.69 -3.05
CA ALA A 5 8.31 -9.03 -3.06
C ALA A 5 9.29 -10.04 -3.66
N GLN A 6 9.64 -11.06 -2.90
CA GLN A 6 10.39 -12.19 -3.46
C GLN A 6 9.47 -13.00 -4.39
N PRO A 7 9.96 -13.44 -5.55
CA PRO A 7 9.20 -14.35 -6.40
C PRO A 7 8.78 -15.59 -5.61
N ASN A 8 7.49 -15.92 -5.66
CA ASN A 8 6.95 -17.08 -4.98
C ASN A 8 6.20 -17.95 -5.98
N HIS A 9 6.67 -19.18 -6.16
CA HIS A 9 6.07 -20.16 -7.07
C HIS A 9 4.93 -20.96 -6.43
N ASN A 10 4.67 -20.79 -5.13
CA ASN A 10 3.57 -21.47 -4.46
C ASN A 10 2.23 -20.82 -4.89
N PRO A 11 1.35 -21.56 -5.59
CA PRO A 11 0.08 -21.02 -6.06
C PRO A 11 -0.89 -20.65 -4.93
N MET A 12 -0.64 -21.11 -3.70
CA MET A 12 -1.46 -20.75 -2.53
C MET A 12 -1.10 -19.39 -1.93
N THR A 13 0.07 -18.84 -2.29
CA THR A 13 0.57 -17.55 -1.79
C THR A 13 1.05 -16.69 -2.97
N PRO A 14 0.16 -16.37 -3.92
CA PRO A 14 0.52 -15.53 -5.06
C PRO A 14 0.91 -14.12 -4.57
N PRO A 15 1.85 -13.45 -5.24
CA PRO A 15 2.13 -12.04 -4.99
C PRO A 15 0.86 -11.19 -5.17
N PRO A 16 0.62 -10.17 -4.32
CA PRO A 16 -0.57 -9.31 -4.36
C PRO A 16 -0.95 -8.83 -5.77
N HIS A 17 -0.01 -8.21 -6.48
CA HIS A 17 -0.21 -7.70 -7.85
C HIS A 17 -0.62 -8.78 -8.86
N SER A 18 -0.14 -10.01 -8.71
CA SER A 18 -0.50 -11.12 -9.62
C SER A 18 -1.96 -11.57 -9.48
N THR A 19 -2.65 -11.13 -8.42
CA THR A 19 -4.06 -11.43 -8.18
C THR A 19 -5.02 -10.40 -8.78
N GLY A 20 -4.49 -9.26 -9.25
CA GLY A 20 -5.28 -8.10 -9.70
C GLY A 20 -5.91 -7.28 -8.57
N ALA A 21 -5.62 -7.61 -7.32
CA ALA A 21 -6.20 -6.97 -6.14
C ALA A 21 -5.33 -5.86 -5.54
N ALA A 22 -4.14 -5.60 -6.09
CA ALA A 22 -3.20 -4.61 -5.61
C ALA A 22 -2.90 -3.54 -6.67
N VAL A 23 -2.59 -2.33 -6.20
CA VAL A 23 -2.23 -1.17 -7.02
C VAL A 23 -1.11 -0.38 -6.35
N ASP A 24 -0.23 0.16 -7.19
CA ASP A 24 0.79 1.12 -6.77
C ASP A 24 0.39 2.49 -7.32
N VAL A 25 0.17 3.46 -6.44
CA VAL A 25 -0.41 4.77 -6.80
C VAL A 25 0.30 5.94 -6.13
N THR A 26 0.19 7.10 -6.76
CA THR A 26 0.63 8.39 -6.21
C THR A 26 -0.46 9.44 -6.40
N LEU A 27 -0.31 10.58 -5.74
CA LEU A 27 -1.16 11.76 -5.94
C LEU A 27 -0.62 12.60 -7.10
N VAL A 28 -1.54 13.24 -7.82
CA VAL A 28 -1.24 14.29 -8.79
C VAL A 28 -1.98 15.56 -8.38
N ASP A 29 -1.40 16.72 -8.68
CA ASP A 29 -2.07 18.00 -8.47
C ASP A 29 -3.09 18.32 -9.58
N ALA A 30 -3.73 19.49 -9.50
CA ALA A 30 -4.73 19.92 -10.48
C ALA A 30 -4.17 20.11 -11.91
N THR A 31 -2.84 20.18 -12.07
CA THR A 31 -2.16 20.26 -13.36
C THR A 31 -1.77 18.88 -13.90
N GLY A 32 -2.02 17.81 -13.14
CA GLY A 32 -1.59 16.45 -13.47
C GLY A 32 -0.13 16.16 -13.10
N THR A 33 0.53 17.05 -12.35
CA THR A 33 1.91 16.84 -11.92
C THR A 33 1.97 15.93 -10.70
N PRO A 34 2.82 14.88 -10.66
CA PRO A 34 3.00 14.06 -9.48
C PRO A 34 3.41 14.90 -8.27
N VAL A 35 2.69 14.71 -7.17
CA VAL A 35 3.00 15.33 -5.89
C VAL A 35 4.27 14.69 -5.31
N ASP A 36 5.16 15.50 -4.72
CA ASP A 36 6.36 14.97 -4.07
C ASP A 36 6.00 14.20 -2.79
N MET A 37 6.35 12.91 -2.79
CA MET A 37 6.09 11.96 -1.70
C MET A 37 7.35 11.69 -0.86
N GLY A 38 8.46 12.39 -1.09
CA GLY A 38 9.75 12.23 -0.39
C GLY A 38 10.64 11.08 -0.87
N SER A 39 10.05 10.11 -1.59
CA SER A 39 10.74 9.10 -2.37
C SER A 39 9.87 8.70 -3.58
N PRO A 40 10.46 8.24 -4.70
CA PRO A 40 9.69 7.66 -5.79
C PRO A 40 9.11 6.28 -5.42
N ILE A 41 8.15 5.83 -6.21
CA ILE A 41 7.72 4.42 -6.25
C ILE A 41 8.93 3.53 -6.56
N ASP A 42 8.91 2.31 -6.04
CA ASP A 42 9.96 1.29 -6.16
C ASP A 42 11.32 1.64 -5.53
N GLU A 43 11.44 2.78 -4.83
CA GLU A 43 12.65 3.03 -4.08
C GLU A 43 12.88 1.93 -3.04
N ILE A 44 14.10 1.40 -2.96
CA ILE A 44 14.46 0.33 -2.03
C ILE A 44 15.29 0.93 -0.90
N SER A 45 14.64 1.70 -0.01
CA SER A 45 15.27 2.33 1.14
C SER A 45 14.26 2.55 2.28
N PRO A 46 14.72 2.88 3.51
CA PRO A 46 13.83 3.26 4.61
C PRO A 46 12.87 4.41 4.27
N ARG A 47 13.19 5.27 3.29
CA ARG A 47 12.31 6.36 2.86
C ARG A 47 11.01 5.85 2.26
N SER A 48 10.95 4.59 1.83
CA SER A 48 9.74 3.95 1.32
C SER A 48 8.74 3.58 2.42
N TYR A 49 9.20 3.46 3.66
CA TYR A 49 8.32 3.18 4.79
C TYR A 49 7.29 4.31 4.97
N PRO A 50 6.01 3.99 5.17
CA PRO A 50 4.95 5.00 5.12
C PRO A 50 5.14 6.15 6.11
N ASP A 51 5.65 5.86 7.30
CA ASP A 51 5.80 6.83 8.38
C ASP A 51 7.25 7.33 8.57
N TYR A 52 8.15 7.08 7.58
CA TYR A 52 9.55 7.53 7.64
C TYR A 52 9.69 9.02 7.97
N TYR A 53 8.83 9.87 7.40
CA TYR A 53 8.85 11.33 7.58
C TYR A 53 7.96 11.83 8.74
N ALA A 54 7.43 10.94 9.60
CA ALA A 54 6.52 11.35 10.68
C ALA A 54 7.16 12.33 11.67
N SER A 55 8.48 12.25 11.86
CA SER A 55 9.24 13.19 12.71
C SER A 55 9.69 14.47 11.99
N GLU A 56 9.35 14.66 10.72
CA GLU A 56 9.71 15.83 9.90
C GLU A 56 8.49 16.67 9.50
N PRO A 57 7.73 17.26 10.44
CA PRO A 57 6.45 17.93 10.16
C PRO A 57 6.59 19.17 9.25
N ASN A 58 7.80 19.72 9.10
CA ASN A 58 8.08 20.83 8.20
C ASN A 58 8.19 20.41 6.72
N LYS A 59 8.24 19.10 6.45
CA LYS A 59 8.21 18.54 5.09
C LYS A 59 6.79 18.07 4.76
N PRO A 60 6.29 18.32 3.54
CA PRO A 60 4.91 17.98 3.19
C PRO A 60 4.71 16.48 2.95
N TYR A 61 5.79 15.70 2.79
CA TYR A 61 5.76 14.31 2.35
C TYR A 61 4.90 13.41 3.24
N HIS A 62 5.02 13.55 4.56
CA HIS A 62 4.22 12.74 5.47
C HIS A 62 2.73 13.06 5.33
N ALA A 63 2.37 14.35 5.28
CA ALA A 63 0.99 14.78 5.09
C ALA A 63 0.41 14.27 3.76
N HIS A 64 1.18 14.31 2.67
CA HIS A 64 0.77 13.73 1.38
C HIS A 64 0.55 12.21 1.45
N ARG A 65 1.42 11.47 2.14
CA ARG A 65 1.26 10.02 2.36
C ARG A 65 0.06 9.68 3.24
N GLN A 66 -0.24 10.51 4.24
CA GLN A 66 -1.46 10.35 5.04
C GLN A 66 -2.71 10.64 4.20
N LEU A 67 -2.71 11.70 3.39
CA LEU A 67 -3.81 12.00 2.47
C LEU A 67 -4.07 10.84 1.50
N LEU A 68 -3.02 10.31 0.85
CA LEU A 68 -3.13 9.15 -0.04
C LEU A 68 -3.71 7.94 0.71
N ARG A 69 -3.20 7.64 1.91
CA ARG A 69 -3.72 6.55 2.75
C ARG A 69 -5.21 6.74 3.02
N ASP A 70 -5.60 7.91 3.49
CA ASP A 70 -6.96 8.18 3.93
C ASP A 70 -7.96 8.08 2.76
N VAL A 71 -7.59 8.58 1.57
CA VAL A 71 -8.37 8.42 0.34
C VAL A 71 -8.52 6.94 -0.02
N MET A 72 -7.42 6.19 -0.06
CA MET A 72 -7.45 4.77 -0.41
C MET A 72 -8.22 3.94 0.63
N TYR A 73 -8.10 4.26 1.92
CA TYR A 73 -8.81 3.59 3.02
C TYR A 73 -10.31 3.87 2.93
N SER A 74 -10.70 5.09 2.56
CA SER A 74 -12.11 5.42 2.32
C SER A 74 -12.73 4.61 1.18
N ALA A 75 -11.91 4.16 0.22
CA ALA A 75 -12.29 3.26 -0.86
C ALA A 75 -12.16 1.76 -0.49
N GLY A 76 -11.82 1.43 0.76
CA GLY A 76 -11.73 0.07 1.28
C GLY A 76 -10.37 -0.61 1.12
N PHE A 77 -9.39 0.06 0.50
CA PHE A 77 -8.03 -0.48 0.38
C PHE A 77 -7.28 -0.43 1.71
N LEU A 78 -6.27 -1.28 1.86
CA LEU A 78 -5.31 -1.22 2.97
C LEU A 78 -3.88 -1.09 2.43
N ARG A 79 -3.07 -0.28 3.11
CA ARG A 79 -1.70 0.09 2.68
C ARG A 79 -0.71 -0.97 3.13
N HIS A 80 0.26 -1.28 2.29
CA HIS A 80 1.41 -2.10 2.70
C HIS A 80 2.16 -1.44 3.87
N ARG A 81 2.74 -2.25 4.75
CA ARG A 81 3.43 -1.73 5.94
C ARG A 81 4.76 -1.07 5.63
N GLU A 82 5.36 -1.44 4.51
CA GLU A 82 6.73 -1.02 4.15
C GLU A 82 6.79 -0.19 2.86
N GLU A 83 5.67 -0.04 2.15
CA GLU A 83 5.62 0.69 0.87
C GLU A 83 4.51 1.75 0.95
N TRP A 84 4.88 3.03 0.85
CA TRP A 84 3.90 4.12 0.98
C TRP A 84 2.87 4.16 -0.17
N TRP A 85 3.22 3.59 -1.33
CA TRP A 85 2.44 3.63 -2.57
C TRP A 85 1.56 2.39 -2.80
N HIS A 86 1.81 1.28 -2.09
CA HIS A 86 1.19 -0.02 -2.36
C HIS A 86 -0.08 -0.21 -1.55
N PHE A 87 -1.16 -0.56 -2.24
CA PHE A 87 -2.47 -0.79 -1.64
C PHE A 87 -3.11 -2.06 -2.19
N SER A 88 -3.69 -2.87 -1.31
CA SER A 88 -4.48 -4.05 -1.70
C SER A 88 -5.95 -3.91 -1.32
N LEU A 89 -6.79 -4.68 -2.00
CA LEU A 89 -8.21 -4.86 -1.69
C LEU A 89 -8.62 -6.33 -1.88
N GLY A 90 -8.87 -7.03 -0.77
CA GLY A 90 -9.47 -8.37 -0.78
C GLY A 90 -8.49 -9.55 -0.96
N ASP A 91 -7.21 -9.32 -1.23
CA ASP A 91 -6.19 -10.37 -1.26
C ASP A 91 -5.74 -10.84 0.14
N GLN A 92 -4.76 -11.75 0.16
CA GLN A 92 -4.16 -12.27 1.39
C GLN A 92 -3.55 -11.18 2.28
N MET A 93 -2.88 -10.18 1.70
CA MET A 93 -2.27 -9.09 2.46
C MET A 93 -3.34 -8.23 3.12
N TRP A 94 -4.35 -7.84 2.35
CA TRP A 94 -5.49 -7.07 2.84
C TRP A 94 -6.21 -7.80 3.96
N VAL A 95 -6.50 -9.10 3.77
CA VAL A 95 -7.17 -9.91 4.80
C VAL A 95 -6.34 -10.02 6.06
N TRP A 96 -5.02 -10.19 5.93
CA TRP A 96 -4.12 -10.26 7.07
C TRP A 96 -4.09 -8.94 7.86
N LEU A 97 -4.05 -7.79 7.17
CA LEU A 97 -4.14 -6.47 7.80
C LEU A 97 -5.51 -6.25 8.45
N TYR A 98 -6.59 -6.45 7.69
CA TYR A 98 -7.96 -6.28 8.15
C TYR A 98 -8.25 -7.10 9.40
N ASN A 99 -7.85 -8.38 9.40
CA ASN A 99 -8.11 -9.28 10.52
C ASN A 99 -7.22 -8.99 11.75
N GLN A 100 -6.15 -8.21 11.64
CA GLN A 100 -5.41 -7.75 12.82
C GLN A 100 -6.14 -6.61 13.54
N GLU A 101 -6.76 -5.72 12.78
CA GLU A 101 -7.50 -4.57 13.31
C GLU A 101 -8.94 -4.91 13.69
N ASN A 102 -9.51 -5.97 13.10
CA ASN A 102 -10.90 -6.37 13.28
C ASN A 102 -11.02 -7.79 13.85
N SER A 103 -11.67 -7.89 15.01
CA SER A 103 -11.80 -9.15 15.75
C SER A 103 -12.87 -10.08 15.16
N THR A 104 -13.98 -9.56 14.62
CA THR A 104 -15.09 -10.36 14.04
C THR A 104 -16.01 -9.52 13.14
N PRO A 105 -16.57 -10.07 12.04
CA PRO A 105 -16.24 -11.37 11.43
C PRO A 105 -14.88 -11.32 10.71
N LYS A 106 -14.13 -12.44 10.76
CA LYS A 106 -12.87 -12.57 10.02
C LYS A 106 -13.16 -12.64 8.52
N GLN A 107 -12.38 -11.91 7.73
CA GLN A 107 -12.45 -11.96 6.28
C GLN A 107 -11.60 -13.10 5.73
N LYS A 108 -11.93 -13.53 4.51
CA LYS A 108 -11.17 -14.50 3.72
C LYS A 108 -10.80 -13.86 2.38
N ALA A 109 -9.63 -14.22 1.86
CA ALA A 109 -9.15 -13.62 0.62
C ALA A 109 -10.06 -14.04 -0.54
N ARG A 110 -10.30 -13.11 -1.47
CA ARG A 110 -11.17 -13.31 -2.63
C ARG A 110 -10.38 -12.99 -3.88
N TYR A 111 -10.42 -13.91 -4.84
CA TYR A 111 -9.70 -13.80 -6.11
C TYR A 111 -10.67 -14.11 -7.24
N GLY A 112 -10.61 -13.35 -8.34
CA GLY A 112 -11.58 -13.44 -9.43
C GLY A 112 -12.79 -12.49 -9.27
N ARG A 113 -13.66 -12.52 -10.28
CA ARG A 113 -14.76 -11.55 -10.46
C ARG A 113 -15.70 -11.53 -9.26
N LEU A 114 -15.96 -10.32 -8.74
CA LEU A 114 -17.24 -9.98 -8.10
C LEU A 114 -18.41 -10.38 -9.01
#